data_AF-A0A645GWR3-F1
#
_entry.id   AF-A0A645GWR3-F1
#
_cell.length_a   1.000
_cell.length_b   1.000
_cell.length_c   1.000
_cell.angle_alpha   90.00
_cell.angle_beta   90.00
_cell.angle_gamma   90.00
#
_symmetry.space_group_name_H-M   'P 1'
#
loop_
_entity.id
_entity.type
_entity.pdbx_description
1 polymer ?
#
loop_
_entity_poly.entity_id
_entity_poly.type
_entity_poly.pdbx_seq_one_letter_code
_entity_poly.pdbx_strand_id
1 'polypeptide(L)'
;MLIAKARHAQNVALDGLLYPLVYGRVVDDDFSVKGGSAVAMLTQFMTDWFDETRKWVDAVLKVAAAESDDNRAQLKQWTADWNCRAAAALVPVIEIALGVQADEAVAEQVEAFKARIRKTGIDL
;
A
#
# COMPACT_ATOMS: atom_id res chain seq x y z
N MET A 1 -18.27 13.25 -3.78
CA MET A 1 -16.81 13.52 -3.92
C MET A 1 -16.01 13.15 -2.65
N LEU A 2 -16.38 13.63 -1.46
CA LEU A 2 -15.68 13.34 -0.20
C LEU A 2 -15.49 11.84 0.11
N ILE A 3 -16.54 11.03 -0.06
CA ILE A 3 -16.49 9.58 0.18
C ILE A 3 -15.51 8.87 -0.78
N ALA A 4 -15.45 9.29 -2.05
CA ALA A 4 -14.53 8.71 -3.03
C ALA A 4 -13.07 9.02 -2.66
N LYS A 5 -12.78 10.27 -2.26
CA LYS A 5 -11.45 10.68 -1.79
C LYS A 5 -11.02 9.91 -0.53
N ALA A 6 -11.93 9.72 0.43
CA ALA A 6 -11.66 8.96 1.64
C ALA A 6 -11.36 7.48 1.33
N ARG A 7 -12.16 6.85 0.46
CA ARG A 7 -11.90 5.46 0.01
C ARG A 7 -10.60 5.33 -0.77
N HIS A 8 -10.23 6.34 -1.57
CA HIS A 8 -8.95 6.37 -2.27
C HIS A 8 -7.78 6.43 -1.29
N ALA A 9 -7.85 7.32 -0.30
CA ALA A 9 -6.82 7.46 0.73
C ALA A 9 -6.61 6.14 1.51
N GLN A 10 -7.69 5.46 1.87
CA GLN A 10 -7.64 4.20 2.60
C GLN A 10 -7.15 3.04 1.71
N ASN A 11 -7.95 2.66 0.71
CA ASN A 11 -7.80 1.39 0.01
C ASN A 11 -6.63 1.40 -0.99
N VAL A 12 -6.26 2.59 -1.48
CA VAL A 12 -5.17 2.72 -2.46
C VAL A 12 -3.89 3.04 -1.74
N ALA A 13 -3.82 4.19 -1.06
CA ALA A 13 -2.57 4.68 -0.47
C ALA A 13 -2.20 3.95 0.83
N LEU A 14 -3.05 3.97 1.85
CA LEU A 14 -2.71 3.39 3.15
C LEU A 14 -2.57 1.87 3.07
N ASP A 15 -3.61 1.16 2.63
CA ASP A 15 -3.60 -0.30 2.55
C ASP A 15 -2.52 -0.80 1.56
N GLY A 16 -2.28 -0.03 0.49
CA GLY A 16 -1.28 -0.32 -0.53
C GLY A 16 0.17 -0.34 -0.01
N LEU A 17 0.45 0.36 1.08
CA LEU A 17 1.74 0.36 1.76
C LEU A 17 1.71 -0.53 3.01
N LEU A 18 0.66 -0.42 3.81
CA LEU A 18 0.54 -1.07 5.12
C LEU A 18 0.58 -2.59 5.01
N TYR A 19 -0.24 -3.19 4.13
CA TYR A 19 -0.32 -4.66 4.07
C TYR A 19 1.02 -5.29 3.66
N PRO A 20 1.69 -4.83 2.59
CA PRO A 20 3.00 -5.37 2.23
C PRO A 20 4.09 -5.10 3.27
N LEU A 21 4.10 -3.93 3.92
CA LEU A 21 5.11 -3.61 4.94
C LEU A 21 4.91 -4.44 6.22
N VAL A 22 3.68 -4.51 6.71
CA VAL A 22 3.42 -5.18 8.00
C VAL A 22 3.41 -6.68 7.83
N TYR A 23 2.59 -7.22 6.93
CA TYR A 23 2.43 -8.67 6.86
C TYR A 23 3.54 -9.33 6.06
N GLY A 24 3.99 -8.72 4.96
CA GLY A 24 5.14 -9.23 4.20
C GLY A 24 6.48 -8.95 4.88
N ARG A 25 6.89 -7.68 4.92
CA ARG A 25 8.25 -7.30 5.35
C ARG A 25 8.50 -7.53 6.84
N VAL A 26 7.55 -7.22 7.71
CA VAL A 26 7.74 -7.36 9.17
C VAL A 26 7.42 -8.77 9.63
N VAL A 27 6.24 -9.28 9.34
CA VAL A 27 5.81 -10.58 9.88
C VAL A 27 6.46 -11.74 9.13
N ASP A 28 6.28 -11.81 7.80
CA ASP A 28 6.74 -12.96 7.02
C ASP A 28 8.27 -13.00 6.90
N ASP A 29 8.94 -11.87 6.67
CA ASP A 29 10.40 -11.82 6.51
C ASP A 29 11.16 -11.72 7.86
N ASP A 30 10.88 -10.70 8.69
CA ASP A 30 11.69 -10.41 9.89
C ASP A 30 11.30 -11.27 11.11
N PHE A 31 10.02 -11.37 11.43
CA PHE A 31 9.59 -12.12 12.62
C PHE A 31 9.77 -13.62 12.44
N SER A 32 9.49 -14.17 11.24
CA SER A 32 9.67 -15.60 10.98
C SER A 32 11.08 -16.09 11.27
N VAL A 33 12.12 -15.31 10.90
CA VAL A 33 13.53 -15.68 11.16
C VAL A 33 13.94 -15.50 12.62
N LYS A 34 13.18 -14.71 13.40
CA LYS A 34 13.37 -14.48 14.84
C LYS A 34 12.50 -15.40 15.73
N GLY A 35 11.89 -16.43 15.16
CA GLY A 35 11.06 -17.40 15.88
C GLY A 35 9.58 -17.01 15.99
N GLY A 36 9.13 -16.00 15.24
CA GLY A 36 7.76 -15.51 15.18
C GLY A 36 6.86 -16.20 14.15
N SER A 37 7.21 -17.40 13.68
CA SER A 37 6.45 -18.12 12.63
C SER A 37 4.98 -18.38 13.01
N ALA A 38 4.67 -18.52 14.31
CA ALA A 38 3.29 -18.63 14.77
C ALA A 38 2.47 -17.35 14.49
N VAL A 39 3.10 -16.17 14.52
CA VAL A 39 2.44 -14.90 14.18
C VAL A 39 2.11 -14.87 12.69
N ALA A 40 3.05 -15.26 11.82
CA ALA A 40 2.82 -15.39 10.39
C ALA A 40 1.64 -16.32 10.07
N MET A 41 1.55 -17.46 10.75
CA MET A 41 0.40 -18.37 10.61
C MET A 41 -0.93 -17.73 11.02
N LEU A 42 -0.93 -16.93 12.09
CA LEU A 42 -2.14 -16.25 12.58
C LEU A 42 -2.54 -15.08 11.68
N THR A 43 -1.60 -14.49 10.94
CA THR A 43 -1.84 -13.34 10.06
C THR A 43 -1.92 -13.68 8.58
N GLN A 44 -1.79 -14.95 8.20
CA GLN A 44 -1.85 -15.38 6.79
C GLN A 44 -3.11 -14.87 6.08
N PHE A 45 -4.25 -14.86 6.77
CA PHE A 45 -5.51 -14.35 6.24
C PHE A 45 -5.40 -12.90 5.75
N MET A 46 -4.61 -12.05 6.43
CA MET A 46 -4.46 -10.64 6.07
C MET A 46 -3.71 -10.47 4.75
N THR A 47 -2.68 -11.28 4.52
CA THR A 47 -1.94 -11.32 3.25
C THR A 47 -2.83 -11.78 2.11
N ASP A 48 -3.53 -12.90 2.30
CA ASP A 48 -4.41 -13.49 1.27
C ASP A 48 -5.56 -12.53 0.91
N TRP A 49 -6.18 -11.92 1.94
CA TRP A 49 -7.24 -10.95 1.76
C TRP A 49 -6.79 -9.73 0.98
N PHE A 50 -5.61 -9.19 1.26
CA PHE A 50 -5.08 -8.04 0.51
C PHE A 50 -4.80 -8.41 -0.95
N ASP A 51 -4.24 -9.60 -1.18
CA ASP A 51 -3.95 -10.08 -2.52
C ASP A 51 -5.18 -10.27 -3.40
N GLU A 52 -6.31 -10.63 -2.81
CA GLU A 52 -7.60 -10.68 -3.48
C GLU A 52 -8.18 -9.28 -3.68
N THR A 53 -8.31 -8.50 -2.60
CA THR A 53 -9.01 -7.20 -2.62
C THR A 53 -8.29 -6.15 -3.44
N ARG A 54 -6.95 -6.15 -3.47
CA ARG A 54 -6.17 -5.20 -4.28
C ARG A 54 -6.48 -5.31 -5.77
N LYS A 55 -6.80 -6.52 -6.27
CA LYS A 55 -7.13 -6.73 -7.69
C LYS A 55 -8.42 -6.00 -8.07
N TRP A 56 -9.40 -6.02 -7.17
CA TRP A 56 -10.64 -5.27 -7.35
C TRP A 56 -10.39 -3.76 -7.31
N VAL A 57 -9.57 -3.27 -6.37
CA VAL A 57 -9.19 -1.85 -6.29
C VAL A 57 -8.48 -1.39 -7.57
N ASP A 58 -7.51 -2.16 -8.06
CA ASP A 58 -6.78 -1.84 -9.29
C ASP A 58 -7.71 -1.82 -10.52
N ALA A 59 -8.70 -2.72 -10.59
CA ALA A 59 -9.70 -2.73 -11.64
C ALA A 59 -10.59 -1.47 -11.61
N VAL A 60 -11.04 -1.05 -10.41
CA VAL A 60 -11.81 0.19 -10.23
C VAL A 60 -11.00 1.41 -10.65
N LEU A 61 -9.73 1.49 -10.24
CA LEU A 61 -8.84 2.58 -10.64
C LEU A 61 -8.64 2.64 -12.15
N LYS A 62 -8.46 1.49 -12.80
CA LYS A 62 -8.28 1.41 -14.25
C LYS A 62 -9.50 1.93 -15.01
N VAL A 63 -10.70 1.55 -14.57
CA VAL A 63 -11.96 2.04 -15.18
C VAL A 63 -12.12 3.54 -14.95
N ALA A 64 -11.95 4.00 -13.71
CA ALA A 64 -12.11 5.42 -13.36
C ALA A 64 -11.09 6.32 -14.08
N ALA A 65 -9.85 5.87 -14.21
CA ALA A 65 -8.81 6.60 -14.95
C ALA A 65 -9.05 6.58 -16.47
N ALA A 66 -9.72 5.56 -17.02
CA ALA A 66 -10.05 5.49 -18.44
C ALA A 66 -11.30 6.30 -18.81
N GLU A 67 -12.14 6.65 -17.84
CA GLU A 67 -13.41 7.36 -18.08
C GLU A 67 -13.22 8.81 -18.57
N SER A 68 -12.22 9.53 -18.04
CA SER A 68 -11.90 10.89 -18.48
C SER A 68 -10.49 11.31 -18.05
N ASP A 69 -9.91 12.28 -18.78
CA ASP A 69 -8.62 12.87 -18.41
C ASP A 69 -8.70 13.66 -17.10
N ASP A 70 -9.83 14.29 -16.81
CA ASP A 70 -10.09 14.97 -15.54
C ASP A 70 -10.07 13.99 -14.36
N ASN A 71 -10.71 12.82 -14.50
CA ASN A 71 -10.66 11.77 -13.48
C ASN A 71 -9.23 11.28 -13.28
N ARG A 72 -8.50 11.04 -14.37
CA ARG A 72 -7.09 10.61 -14.30
C ARG A 72 -6.23 11.63 -13.56
N ALA A 73 -6.37 12.91 -13.88
CA ALA A 73 -5.65 13.99 -13.20
C ALA A 73 -6.00 14.07 -11.71
N GLN A 74 -7.28 13.91 -11.36
CA GLN A 74 -7.75 13.94 -9.98
C GLN A 74 -7.22 12.75 -9.17
N LEU A 75 -7.23 11.54 -9.74
CA LEU A 75 -6.69 10.33 -9.12
C LEU A 75 -5.17 10.40 -8.97
N LYS A 76 -4.46 10.96 -9.95
CA LYS A 76 -3.01 11.22 -9.85
C LYS A 76 -2.71 12.12 -8.66
N GLN A 77 -3.41 13.25 -8.56
CA GLN A 77 -3.23 14.19 -7.44
C GLN A 77 -3.49 13.51 -6.09
N TRP A 78 -4.63 12.83 -5.94
CA TRP A 78 -4.94 12.15 -4.67
C TRP A 78 -3.93 11.08 -4.33
N THR A 79 -3.47 10.31 -5.31
CA THR A 79 -2.49 9.25 -5.04
C THR A 79 -1.15 9.84 -4.62
N ALA A 80 -0.69 10.92 -5.25
CA ALA A 80 0.54 11.61 -4.83
C ALA A 80 0.43 12.14 -3.39
N ASP A 81 -0.64 12.86 -3.08
CA ASP A 81 -0.86 13.47 -1.77
C ASP A 81 -0.94 12.42 -0.65
N TRP A 82 -1.73 11.37 -0.86
CA TRP A 82 -2.00 10.38 0.18
C TRP A 82 -0.90 9.34 0.30
N ASN A 83 -0.19 9.00 -0.77
CA ASN A 83 0.97 8.11 -0.70
C ASN A 83 2.07 8.69 0.21
N CYS A 84 2.43 9.96 0.01
CA CYS A 84 3.45 10.61 0.83
C CYS A 84 3.06 10.63 2.32
N ARG A 85 1.78 10.95 2.60
CA ARG A 85 1.26 10.96 3.97
C ARG A 85 1.22 9.57 4.61
N ALA A 86 0.81 8.56 3.85
CA ALA A 86 0.75 7.18 4.32
C ALA A 86 2.16 6.63 4.60
N ALA A 87 3.12 6.89 3.70
CA ALA A 87 4.51 6.51 3.90
C ALA A 87 5.09 7.14 5.18
N ALA A 88 4.95 8.45 5.34
CA ALA A 88 5.42 9.16 6.53
C ALA A 88 4.77 8.66 7.84
N ALA A 89 3.48 8.29 7.79
CA ALA A 89 2.78 7.74 8.94
C ALA A 89 3.23 6.31 9.30
N LEU A 90 3.71 5.53 8.32
CA LEU A 90 4.12 4.14 8.52
C LEU A 90 5.57 4.01 8.99
N VAL A 91 6.46 4.94 8.66
CA VAL A 91 7.87 4.92 9.13
C VAL A 91 8.00 4.60 10.62
N PRO A 92 7.38 5.34 11.56
CA PRO A 92 7.54 5.05 12.99
C PRO A 92 6.96 3.70 13.41
N VAL A 93 5.97 3.17 12.69
CA VAL A 93 5.41 1.83 12.95
C VAL A 93 6.39 0.75 12.52
N ILE A 94 7.01 0.93 11.35
CA ILE A 94 8.00 -0.01 10.81
C ILE A 94 9.31 0.06 11.62
N GLU A 95 9.68 1.22 12.13
CA GLU A 95 10.84 1.40 13.00
C GLU A 95 10.77 0.56 14.28
N ILE A 96 9.57 0.35 14.85
CA ILE A 96 9.38 -0.54 16.02
C ILE A 96 9.86 -1.97 15.73
N ALA A 97 9.73 -2.44 14.48
CA ALA A 97 10.10 -3.80 14.09
C ALA A 97 11.50 -3.89 13.46
N LEU A 98 11.83 -2.99 12.53
CA LEU A 98 13.03 -3.05 11.70
C LEU A 98 14.15 -2.08 12.12
N GLY A 99 13.89 -1.19 13.08
CA GLY A 99 14.84 -0.18 13.53
C GLY A 99 15.37 0.67 12.38
N VAL A 100 16.69 0.73 12.25
CA VAL A 100 17.39 1.56 11.23
C VAL A 100 17.06 1.22 9.78
N GLN A 101 16.45 0.06 9.50
CA GLN A 101 16.07 -0.36 8.15
C GLN A 101 14.68 0.16 7.73
N ALA A 102 13.95 0.83 8.63
CA ALA A 102 12.56 1.23 8.38
C ALA A 102 12.41 2.21 7.22
N ASP A 103 13.28 3.23 7.13
CA ASP A 103 13.24 4.22 6.05
C ASP A 103 13.45 3.56 4.68
N GLU A 104 14.43 2.65 4.58
CA GLU A 104 14.72 1.90 3.36
C GLU A 104 13.55 1.00 2.96
N ALA A 105 13.02 0.22 3.91
CA ALA A 105 11.88 -0.67 3.67
C ALA A 105 10.64 0.11 3.18
N VAL A 106 10.34 1.25 3.80
CA VAL A 106 9.22 2.11 3.37
C VAL A 106 9.48 2.72 1.99
N ALA A 107 10.70 3.18 1.71
CA ALA A 107 11.06 3.75 0.41
C ALA A 107 10.93 2.71 -0.73
N GLU A 108 11.43 1.49 -0.50
CA GLU A 108 11.27 0.38 -1.45
C GLU A 108 9.80 0.06 -1.70
N GLN A 109 8.99 0.02 -0.64
CA GLN A 109 7.57 -0.25 -0.78
C GLN A 109 6.83 0.88 -1.51
N VAL A 110 7.25 2.14 -1.32
CA VAL A 110 6.71 3.28 -2.07
C VAL A 110 6.99 3.14 -3.57
N GLU A 111 8.19 2.67 -3.96
CA GLU A 111 8.50 2.42 -5.37
C GLU A 111 7.70 1.24 -5.94
N ALA A 112 7.57 0.15 -5.19
CA ALA A 112 6.71 -0.99 -5.56
C ALA A 112 5.24 -0.56 -5.74
N PHE A 113 4.75 0.31 -4.84
CA PHE A 113 3.43 0.90 -4.92
C PHE A 113 3.27 1.76 -6.17
N LYS A 114 4.20 2.68 -6.46
CA LYS A 114 4.16 3.50 -7.69
C LYS A 114 4.14 2.63 -8.94
N ALA A 115 4.97 1.58 -8.98
CA ALA A 115 4.99 0.64 -10.09
C ALA A 115 3.63 -0.08 -10.28
N ARG A 116 2.93 -0.41 -9.20
CA ARG A 116 1.57 -0.95 -9.26
C ARG A 116 0.58 0.06 -9.84
N ILE A 117 0.57 1.29 -9.32
CA ILE A 117 -0.37 2.34 -9.75
C ILE A 117 -0.19 2.72 -11.23
N ARG A 118 1.05 2.73 -11.74
CA ARG A 118 1.29 2.94 -13.19
C ARG A 118 0.55 1.93 -14.07
N LYS A 119 0.36 0.69 -13.61
CA LYS A 119 -0.40 -0.34 -14.34
C LYS A 119 -1.91 -0.05 -14.42
N THR A 120 -2.44 0.83 -13.58
CA THR A 120 -3.84 1.27 -13.64
C THR A 120 -4.06 2.48 -14.55
N GLY A 121 -3.01 2.98 -15.23
CA GLY A 121 -3.09 4.14 -16.12
C GLY A 121 -2.99 5.49 -15.40
N ILE A 122 -2.47 5.50 -14.17
CA ILE A 122 -2.18 6.69 -13.38
C ILE A 122 -0.66 6.82 -13.26
N ASP A 123 -0.10 7.90 -13.79
CA ASP A 123 1.35 8.14 -13.80
C ASP A 123 1.79 8.95 -12.57
N LEU A 124 2.74 8.43 -11.78
CA LEU A 124 3.22 8.98 -10.50
C LEU A 124 4.73 9.20 -10.49
#